data_AF-A0A388LZT6-F1
#
_entry.id   AF-A0A388LZT6-F1
#
_cell.length_a   1.000
_cell.length_b   1.000
_cell.length_c   1.000
_cell.angle_alpha   90.00
_cell.angle_beta   90.00
_cell.angle_gamma   90.00
#
_symmetry.space_group_name_H-M   'P 1'
#
loop_
_entity.id
_entity.type
_entity.pdbx_description
1 polymer ?
#
loop_
_entity_poly.entity_id
_entity_poly.type
_entity_poly.pdbx_seq_one_letter_code
_entity_poly.pdbx_strand_id
1 'polypeptide(L)'
;METMGSDERKGDQDEHDTEASGRVIVEEGGTVPSQDTRARTGSLRKLVSSISKLARRPTRAAHDFFTKVALGGDTKMMDAGEQKSGRQTVAMWLGSLCVSGGIIVATFFIIYHAMKQQKLSSLKRRCSTWGENMRYKLWQATVMARMVVDLIALFRLREDLITAQDLADFTGTSEWTRPYVENIEYGEIVTAEQREAYEYRIGRRIFDTDGKPSPEADVYCPIFFSEDRSVTTGVNAFSVPQATVIYRLAYLHGEEAMSGPFPDIANNGYQVSIAYPVYKDEDPGSQTSDTNKTCYGILSARMKITTIISYYLKDANPASQVIARLYDVTDRNAAKLIYETQPPYSDTPEKYDYSGAVHLNRFRRHELRCRYAVKIDVQREAIIWASVVGGAVICVSIFMLLSNRMDVANKRLDVMKQRKEGIEKANLALEVANKAKDTFMGTMSHELRTPMNGIMGG
;
A
#
# COMPACT_ATOMS: atom_id res chain seq x y z
N MET A 1 -2.92 3.06 -60.37
CA MET A 1 -3.30 4.28 -61.10
C MET A 1 -3.56 5.33 -60.03
N GLU A 2 -2.74 6.38 -60.00
CA GLU A 2 -2.89 7.69 -59.33
C GLU A 2 -3.09 7.68 -57.80
N THR A 3 -2.19 8.06 -56.89
CA THR A 3 -1.30 9.25 -56.65
C THR A 3 -1.97 10.63 -56.63
N MET A 4 -1.65 11.35 -55.54
CA MET A 4 -1.82 12.78 -55.20
C MET A 4 -3.11 13.13 -54.43
N GLY A 5 -3.10 13.96 -53.38
CA GLY A 5 -2.06 14.86 -52.90
C GLY A 5 -2.29 15.35 -51.46
N SER A 6 -1.20 15.90 -50.95
CA SER A 6 -0.98 16.66 -49.71
C SER A 6 -1.90 17.87 -49.53
N ASP A 7 -2.18 18.24 -48.27
CA ASP A 7 -2.15 19.64 -47.89
C ASP A 7 -1.79 19.82 -46.39
N GLU A 8 -0.67 20.51 -46.14
CA GLU A 8 -0.29 21.08 -44.86
C GLU A 8 -1.01 22.42 -44.67
N ARG A 9 -1.50 22.72 -43.46
CA ARG A 9 -1.58 24.11 -43.03
C ARG A 9 -1.35 24.26 -41.53
N LYS A 10 -0.32 25.07 -41.23
CA LYS A 10 0.17 25.52 -39.92
C LYS A 10 -0.79 26.50 -39.25
N GLY A 11 -0.76 26.46 -37.91
CA GLY A 11 -0.74 27.62 -37.01
C GLY A 11 -2.09 28.23 -36.63
N ASP A 12 -2.47 28.13 -35.36
CA ASP A 12 -2.29 29.28 -34.48
C ASP A 12 -2.27 28.88 -33.00
N GLN A 13 -1.38 29.53 -32.26
CA GLN A 13 -1.28 29.49 -30.80
C GLN A 13 -2.23 30.56 -30.26
N ASP A 14 -3.15 30.19 -29.37
CA ASP A 14 -3.81 31.15 -28.50
C ASP A 14 -3.61 30.73 -27.03
N GLU A 15 -2.71 31.49 -26.42
CA GLU A 15 -2.33 31.55 -25.03
C GLU A 15 -3.40 32.39 -24.32
N HIS A 16 -4.25 31.75 -23.51
CA HIS A 16 -5.20 32.46 -22.64
C HIS A 16 -4.83 32.24 -21.17
N ASP A 17 -4.08 33.21 -20.65
CA ASP A 17 -3.94 33.48 -19.23
C ASP A 17 -5.31 33.77 -18.61
N THR A 18 -5.63 33.07 -17.53
CA THR A 18 -6.71 33.48 -16.62
C THR A 18 -6.19 33.33 -15.19
N GLU A 19 -5.62 34.41 -14.66
CA GLU A 19 -5.41 34.61 -13.23
C GLU A 19 -6.78 34.66 -12.54
N ALA A 20 -7.07 33.65 -11.71
CA ALA A 20 -8.16 33.70 -10.75
C ALA A 20 -7.60 33.43 -9.34
N SER A 21 -7.38 34.54 -8.62
CA SER A 21 -7.03 34.61 -7.21
C SER A 21 -8.12 33.98 -6.34
N GLY A 22 -7.78 32.89 -5.67
CA GLY A 22 -8.65 32.16 -4.73
C GLY A 22 -7.97 31.95 -3.39
N ARG A 23 -8.15 32.93 -2.49
CA ARG A 23 -7.70 32.97 -1.09
C ARG A 23 -8.15 31.71 -0.33
N VAL A 24 -7.20 30.89 0.13
CA VAL A 24 -7.44 29.83 1.11
C VAL A 24 -7.50 30.47 2.49
N ILE A 25 -8.68 30.47 3.10
CA ILE A 25 -8.88 30.80 4.52
C ILE A 25 -8.47 29.57 5.32
N VAL A 26 -7.38 29.70 6.08
CA VAL A 26 -6.96 28.75 7.11
C VAL A 26 -7.49 29.28 8.43
N GLU A 27 -8.51 28.63 9.00
CA GLU A 27 -8.86 28.82 10.42
C GLU A 27 -8.11 27.80 11.28
N GLU A 28 -7.33 28.34 12.22
CA GLU A 28 -6.79 27.66 13.40
C GLU A 28 -7.95 27.11 14.25
N GLY A 29 -7.91 25.90 14.81
CA GLY A 29 -7.04 25.55 15.94
C GLY A 29 -7.90 25.18 17.15
N GLY A 30 -8.37 23.92 17.20
CA GLY A 30 -9.09 23.35 18.35
C GLY A 30 -8.34 22.15 18.93
N THR A 31 -7.45 22.40 19.88
CA THR A 31 -6.65 21.39 20.60
C THR A 31 -7.39 20.84 21.82
N VAL A 32 -7.55 19.52 21.90
CA VAL A 32 -7.84 18.77 23.15
C VAL A 32 -6.76 17.67 23.31
N PRO A 33 -6.21 17.45 24.52
CA PRO A 33 -4.82 17.05 24.68
C PRO A 33 -4.62 15.52 24.65
N SER A 34 -3.66 15.06 23.84
CA SER A 34 -3.18 13.68 23.91
C SER A 34 -2.24 13.50 25.12
N GLN A 35 -2.76 13.03 26.25
CA GLN A 35 -1.95 12.63 27.40
C GLN A 35 -1.04 11.42 27.10
N ASP A 36 -1.29 10.68 26.02
CA ASP A 36 -0.58 9.43 25.70
C ASP A 36 0.67 9.61 24.82
N THR A 37 0.81 10.74 24.12
CA THR A 37 2.02 11.05 23.34
C THR A 37 3.18 11.54 24.23
N ARG A 38 2.88 12.11 25.41
CA ARG A 38 3.90 12.59 26.36
C ARG A 38 4.58 11.44 27.12
N ALA A 39 3.86 10.35 27.39
CA ALA A 39 4.41 9.16 28.02
C ALA A 39 5.36 8.37 27.09
N ARG A 40 4.98 8.22 25.80
CA ARG A 40 5.82 7.53 24.79
C ARG A 40 7.05 8.35 24.37
N THR A 41 6.94 9.67 24.23
CA THR A 41 8.10 10.54 23.93
C THR A 41 9.05 10.67 25.12
N GLY A 42 8.55 10.63 26.36
CA GLY A 42 9.37 10.54 27.57
C GLY A 42 10.16 9.23 27.69
N SER A 43 9.54 8.10 27.31
CA SER A 43 10.19 6.79 27.30
C SER A 43 11.25 6.66 26.20
N LEU A 44 10.96 7.15 24.98
CA LEU A 44 11.93 7.21 23.88
C LEU A 44 13.09 8.18 24.15
N ARG A 45 12.84 9.35 24.75
CA ARG A 45 13.93 10.25 25.17
C ARG A 45 14.77 9.66 26.31
N LYS A 46 14.16 8.94 27.25
CA LYS A 46 14.90 8.21 28.29
C LYS A 46 15.74 7.09 27.69
N LEU A 47 15.20 6.31 26.75
CA LEU A 47 15.92 5.23 26.06
C LEU A 47 17.09 5.78 25.21
N VAL A 48 16.87 6.84 24.44
CA VAL A 48 17.92 7.53 23.65
C VAL A 48 18.96 8.18 24.58
N SER A 49 18.55 8.74 25.72
CA SER A 49 19.50 9.28 26.71
C SER A 49 20.32 8.17 27.37
N SER A 50 19.72 7.00 27.65
CA SER A 50 20.39 5.84 28.23
C SER A 50 21.33 5.18 27.23
N ILE A 51 20.95 5.08 25.95
CA ILE A 51 21.81 4.60 24.85
C ILE A 51 22.96 5.59 24.61
N SER A 52 22.71 6.90 24.66
CA SER A 52 23.77 7.92 24.56
C SER A 52 24.71 7.92 25.77
N LYS A 53 24.23 7.56 26.97
CA LYS A 53 25.04 7.39 28.19
C LYS A 53 25.84 6.08 28.16
N LEU A 54 25.31 5.01 27.56
CA LEU A 54 26.06 3.78 27.28
C LEU A 54 27.14 3.99 26.20
N ALA A 55 26.84 4.77 25.15
CA ALA A 55 27.78 5.08 24.07
C ALA A 55 28.88 6.07 24.47
N ARG A 56 28.72 6.84 25.57
CA ARG A 56 29.68 7.86 26.04
C ARG A 56 30.63 7.39 27.14
N ARG A 57 30.57 6.12 27.55
CA ARG A 57 31.58 5.54 28.43
C ARG A 57 32.14 4.28 27.79
N PRO A 58 33.25 4.36 27.03
CA PRO A 58 34.14 3.21 26.99
C PRO A 58 34.50 2.95 28.45
N THR A 59 33.98 1.87 29.03
CA THR A 59 34.42 1.45 30.36
C THR A 59 35.94 1.35 30.28
N ARG A 60 36.66 1.94 31.24
CA ARG A 60 38.13 1.78 31.32
C ARG A 60 38.52 0.31 31.17
N ALA A 61 37.66 -0.61 31.62
CA ALA A 61 37.75 -2.05 31.42
C ALA A 61 37.76 -2.51 29.95
N ALA A 62 36.86 -2.01 29.09
CA ALA A 62 36.87 -2.35 27.65
C ALA A 62 38.12 -1.77 26.97
N HIS A 63 38.48 -0.53 27.28
CA HIS A 63 39.70 0.08 26.77
C HIS A 63 40.94 -0.72 27.21
N ASP A 64 41.09 -1.07 28.49
CA ASP A 64 42.24 -1.84 29.01
C ASP A 64 42.29 -3.27 28.47
N PHE A 65 41.14 -3.92 28.28
CA PHE A 65 41.06 -5.26 27.70
C PHE A 65 41.51 -5.26 26.24
N PHE A 66 40.97 -4.37 25.40
CA PHE A 66 41.40 -4.25 24.00
C PHE A 66 42.83 -3.76 23.87
N THR A 67 43.32 -2.92 24.79
CA THR A 67 44.72 -2.47 24.81
C THR A 67 45.67 -3.63 25.15
N LYS A 68 45.32 -4.49 26.11
CA LYS A 68 46.09 -5.71 26.43
C LYS A 68 46.09 -6.72 25.30
N VAL A 69 44.96 -6.92 24.64
CA VAL A 69 44.83 -7.84 23.48
C VAL A 69 45.58 -7.30 22.26
N ALA A 70 45.56 -5.99 22.02
CA ALA A 70 46.24 -5.37 20.89
C ALA A 70 47.77 -5.24 21.05
N LEU A 71 48.27 -5.21 22.29
CA LEU A 71 49.69 -5.04 22.61
C LEU A 71 50.41 -6.34 23.02
N GLY A 72 49.70 -7.46 23.16
CA GLY A 72 50.32 -8.79 23.30
C GLY A 72 51.05 -9.05 24.63
N GLY A 73 50.63 -8.43 25.74
CA GLY A 73 51.23 -8.69 27.07
C GLY A 73 51.51 -7.42 27.89
N ASP A 74 52.14 -7.61 29.06
CA ASP A 74 52.29 -6.59 30.11
C ASP A 74 53.05 -5.32 29.64
N THR A 75 52.34 -4.20 29.68
CA THR A 75 52.73 -2.87 29.17
C THR A 75 53.87 -2.17 29.93
N LYS A 76 54.56 -2.85 30.85
CA LYS A 76 55.54 -2.21 31.75
C LYS A 76 56.93 -1.99 31.13
N MET A 77 57.21 -2.50 29.93
CA MET A 77 58.53 -2.39 29.27
C MET A 77 58.51 -1.76 27.86
N MET A 78 57.45 -1.04 27.48
CA MET A 78 57.33 -0.47 26.13
C MET A 78 57.74 1.02 26.09
N ASP A 79 58.42 1.42 25.01
CA ASP A 79 58.87 2.79 24.79
C ASP A 79 57.67 3.73 24.52
N ALA A 80 57.78 5.02 24.89
CA ALA A 80 56.67 5.98 24.86
C ALA A 80 56.06 6.17 23.45
N GLY A 81 56.86 5.96 22.40
CA GLY A 81 56.40 5.96 21.01
C GLY A 81 55.56 4.73 20.63
N GLU A 82 55.89 3.58 21.19
CA GLU A 82 55.20 2.30 20.93
C GLU A 82 53.83 2.28 21.63
N GLN A 83 53.77 2.83 22.84
CA GLN A 83 52.54 3.02 23.61
C GLN A 83 51.57 4.00 22.92
N LYS A 84 52.09 5.07 22.28
CA LYS A 84 51.30 6.06 21.53
C LYS A 84 50.73 5.47 20.23
N SER A 85 51.51 4.64 19.53
CA SER A 85 51.08 3.90 18.32
C SER A 85 49.98 2.87 18.64
N GLY A 86 50.08 2.16 19.77
CA GLY A 86 49.06 1.22 20.24
C GLY A 86 47.73 1.88 20.58
N ARG A 87 47.79 3.03 21.28
CA ARG A 87 46.59 3.82 21.60
C ARG A 87 45.87 4.36 20.36
N GLN A 88 46.61 4.85 19.36
CA GLN A 88 46.02 5.32 18.11
C GLN A 88 45.33 4.20 17.33
N THR A 89 45.89 3.00 17.34
CA THR A 89 45.28 1.84 16.66
C THR A 89 44.01 1.37 17.36
N VAL A 90 44.00 1.27 18.70
CA VAL A 90 42.78 0.93 19.46
C VAL A 90 41.68 1.97 19.22
N ALA A 91 42.03 3.26 19.15
CA ALA A 91 41.07 4.32 18.83
C ALA A 91 40.48 4.19 17.41
N MET A 92 41.29 3.82 16.41
CA MET A 92 40.79 3.56 15.05
C MET A 92 39.86 2.34 14.99
N TRP A 93 40.18 1.27 15.72
CA TRP A 93 39.32 0.08 15.82
C TRP A 93 37.97 0.42 16.45
N LEU A 94 37.97 1.11 17.59
CA LEU A 94 36.75 1.55 18.25
C LEU A 94 35.92 2.50 17.38
N GLY A 95 36.58 3.42 16.66
CA GLY A 95 35.92 4.31 15.71
C GLY A 95 35.25 3.55 14.57
N SER A 96 35.95 2.59 13.95
CA SER A 96 35.40 1.75 12.87
C SER A 96 34.22 0.89 13.34
N LEU A 97 34.30 0.33 14.56
CA LEU A 97 33.22 -0.44 15.18
C LEU A 97 31.96 0.40 15.46
N CYS A 98 32.14 1.64 15.92
CA CYS A 98 31.02 2.57 16.11
C CYS A 98 30.38 2.98 14.78
N VAL A 99 31.17 3.24 13.74
CA VAL A 99 30.67 3.63 12.42
C VAL A 99 29.91 2.47 11.76
N SER A 100 30.49 1.26 11.76
CA SER A 100 29.83 0.05 11.24
C SER A 100 28.54 -0.27 12.00
N GLY A 101 28.55 -0.19 13.33
CA GLY A 101 27.32 -0.35 14.14
C GLY A 101 26.24 0.67 13.78
N GLY A 102 26.63 1.93 13.57
CA GLY A 102 25.72 2.98 13.09
C GLY A 102 25.12 2.69 11.72
N ILE A 103 25.93 2.21 10.77
CA ILE A 103 25.50 1.82 9.42
C ILE A 103 24.49 0.66 9.49
N ILE A 104 24.73 -0.34 10.34
CA ILE A 104 23.83 -1.49 10.48
C ILE A 104 22.45 -1.05 10.98
N VAL A 105 22.42 -0.23 12.03
CA VAL A 105 21.15 0.28 12.59
C VAL A 105 20.43 1.16 11.57
N ALA A 106 21.14 2.05 10.88
CA ALA A 106 20.54 2.88 9.83
C ALA A 106 19.96 2.02 8.69
N THR A 107 20.72 1.02 8.22
CA THR A 107 20.29 0.09 7.18
C THR A 107 19.03 -0.67 7.60
N PHE A 108 18.98 -1.16 8.83
CA PHE A 108 17.79 -1.81 9.38
C PHE A 108 16.55 -0.90 9.29
N PHE A 109 16.65 0.34 9.76
CA PHE A 109 15.51 1.26 9.72
C PHE A 109 15.09 1.62 8.29
N ILE A 110 16.05 1.83 7.39
CA ILE A 110 15.78 2.11 5.96
C ILE A 110 15.03 0.93 5.33
N ILE A 111 15.55 -0.30 5.49
CA ILE A 111 14.95 -1.50 4.90
C ILE A 111 13.58 -1.78 5.54
N TYR A 112 13.47 -1.68 6.87
CA TYR A 112 12.20 -1.86 7.57
C TYR A 112 11.12 -0.90 7.04
N HIS A 113 11.43 0.40 6.92
CA HIS A 113 10.50 1.37 6.39
C HIS A 113 10.19 1.14 4.91
N ALA A 114 11.19 0.84 4.08
CA ALA A 114 11.00 0.55 2.66
C ALA A 114 10.10 -0.67 2.44
N MET A 115 10.37 -1.79 3.12
CA MET A 115 9.57 -3.01 3.01
C MET A 115 8.14 -2.82 3.54
N LYS A 116 7.98 -2.09 4.66
CA LYS A 116 6.65 -1.77 5.19
C LYS A 116 5.84 -0.92 4.20
N GLN A 117 6.45 0.11 3.62
CA GLN A 117 5.83 0.94 2.59
C GLN A 117 5.49 0.14 1.34
N GLN A 118 6.38 -0.75 0.89
CA GLN A 118 6.15 -1.63 -0.26
C GLN A 118 4.96 -2.57 -0.05
N LYS A 119 4.82 -3.16 1.14
CA LYS A 119 3.68 -4.05 1.44
C LYS A 119 2.37 -3.27 1.56
N LEU A 120 2.38 -2.10 2.19
CA LEU A 120 1.20 -1.22 2.27
C LEU A 120 0.76 -0.72 0.88
N SER A 121 1.70 -0.32 0.03
CA SER A 121 1.40 0.12 -1.33
C SER A 121 0.90 -1.04 -2.21
N SER A 122 1.45 -2.24 -2.03
CA SER A 122 0.96 -3.47 -2.68
C SER A 122 -0.49 -3.77 -2.28
N LEU A 123 -0.81 -3.71 -0.99
CA LEU A 123 -2.19 -3.89 -0.51
C LEU A 123 -3.13 -2.81 -1.08
N LYS A 124 -2.72 -1.54 -1.02
CA LYS A 124 -3.49 -0.42 -1.56
C LYS A 124 -3.82 -0.65 -3.04
N ARG A 125 -2.83 -1.00 -3.86
CA ARG A 125 -3.01 -1.27 -5.30
C ARG A 125 -3.93 -2.47 -5.53
N ARG A 126 -3.73 -3.57 -4.80
CA ARG A 126 -4.60 -4.76 -4.91
C ARG A 126 -6.06 -4.41 -4.57
N CYS A 127 -6.29 -3.75 -3.44
CA CYS A 127 -7.65 -3.43 -3.00
C CYS A 127 -8.32 -2.35 -3.85
N SER A 128 -7.60 -1.34 -4.35
CA SER A 128 -8.19 -0.41 -5.33
C SER A 128 -8.61 -1.13 -6.61
N THR A 129 -7.76 -2.05 -7.12
CA THR A 129 -8.12 -2.89 -8.27
C THR A 129 -9.31 -3.79 -7.98
N TRP A 130 -9.43 -4.34 -6.76
CA TRP A 130 -10.59 -5.12 -6.37
C TRP A 130 -11.87 -4.29 -6.36
N GLY A 131 -11.84 -3.06 -5.85
CA GLY A 131 -12.98 -2.14 -5.88
C GLY A 131 -13.49 -1.90 -7.30
N GLU A 132 -12.60 -1.61 -8.25
CA GLU A 132 -12.98 -1.44 -9.67
C GLU A 132 -13.53 -2.72 -10.29
N ASN A 133 -12.95 -3.88 -9.99
CA ASN A 133 -13.43 -5.15 -10.51
C ASN A 133 -14.78 -5.57 -9.90
N MET A 134 -15.03 -5.26 -8.63
CA MET A 134 -16.35 -5.44 -8.00
C MET A 134 -17.40 -4.59 -8.71
N ARG A 135 -17.09 -3.33 -9.01
CA ARG A 135 -17.95 -2.44 -9.81
C ARG A 135 -18.22 -3.05 -11.19
N TYR A 136 -17.19 -3.52 -11.89
CA TYR A 136 -17.36 -4.15 -13.20
C TYR A 136 -18.22 -5.43 -13.13
N LYS A 137 -18.03 -6.28 -12.11
CA LYS A 137 -18.82 -7.49 -11.93
C LYS A 137 -20.28 -7.22 -11.62
N LEU A 138 -20.56 -6.21 -10.80
CA LEU A 138 -21.94 -5.76 -10.57
C LEU A 138 -22.55 -5.18 -11.85
N TRP A 139 -21.80 -4.36 -12.60
CA TRP A 139 -22.25 -3.83 -13.88
C TRP A 139 -22.57 -4.94 -14.90
N GLN A 140 -21.76 -6.01 -14.97
CA GLN A 140 -22.07 -7.18 -15.80
C GLN A 140 -23.40 -7.84 -15.41
N ALA A 141 -23.69 -8.02 -14.11
CA ALA A 141 -24.96 -8.55 -13.65
C ALA A 141 -26.15 -7.62 -13.96
N THR A 142 -25.89 -6.31 -13.89
CA THR A 142 -26.84 -5.22 -14.20
C THR A 142 -27.25 -5.25 -15.67
N VAL A 143 -26.28 -5.35 -16.59
CA VAL A 143 -26.54 -5.43 -18.04
C VAL A 143 -27.41 -6.65 -18.39
N MET A 144 -27.16 -7.81 -17.76
CA MET A 144 -27.97 -9.00 -18.00
C MET A 144 -29.42 -8.85 -17.50
N ALA A 145 -29.62 -8.18 -16.35
CA ALA A 145 -30.95 -7.85 -15.87
C ALA A 145 -31.68 -6.84 -16.77
N ARG A 146 -30.93 -5.87 -17.31
CA ARG A 146 -31.47 -4.82 -18.19
C ARG A 146 -32.00 -5.36 -19.52
N MET A 147 -31.61 -6.53 -19.99
CA MET A 147 -32.18 -7.13 -21.21
C MET A 147 -33.72 -7.21 -21.19
N VAL A 148 -34.33 -7.34 -20.01
CA VAL A 148 -35.80 -7.32 -19.86
C VAL A 148 -36.38 -5.92 -20.07
N VAL A 149 -35.65 -4.86 -19.69
CA VAL A 149 -36.03 -3.47 -20.02
C VAL A 149 -36.14 -3.30 -21.53
N ASP A 150 -35.09 -3.72 -22.25
CA ASP A 150 -35.01 -3.57 -23.71
C ASP A 150 -36.12 -4.36 -24.41
N LEU A 151 -36.46 -5.56 -23.90
CA LEU A 151 -37.60 -6.34 -24.39
C LEU A 151 -38.92 -5.59 -24.19
N ILE A 152 -39.18 -5.07 -22.99
CA ILE A 152 -40.41 -4.34 -22.68
C ILE A 152 -40.50 -3.10 -23.58
N ALA A 153 -39.41 -2.36 -23.75
CA ALA A 153 -39.35 -1.21 -24.64
C ALA A 153 -39.69 -1.60 -26.09
N LEU A 154 -39.16 -2.72 -26.58
CA LEU A 154 -39.41 -3.20 -27.95
C LEU A 154 -40.87 -3.57 -28.21
N PHE A 155 -41.55 -4.24 -27.29
CA PHE A 155 -42.98 -4.54 -27.45
C PHE A 155 -43.82 -3.26 -27.42
N ARG A 156 -43.45 -2.31 -26.57
CA ARG A 156 -44.14 -1.02 -26.46
C ARG A 156 -43.96 -0.13 -27.68
N LEU A 157 -42.81 -0.18 -28.34
CA LEU A 157 -42.57 0.49 -29.62
C LEU A 157 -43.51 0.01 -30.74
N ARG A 158 -43.93 -1.26 -30.71
CA ARG A 158 -44.86 -1.84 -31.69
C ARG A 158 -46.33 -1.62 -31.34
N GLU A 159 -46.61 -0.88 -30.27
CA GLU A 159 -47.95 -0.76 -29.67
C GLU A 159 -48.55 -2.11 -29.23
N ASP A 160 -47.73 -3.16 -29.13
CA ASP A 160 -48.13 -4.46 -28.61
C ASP A 160 -48.24 -4.40 -27.09
N LEU A 161 -49.27 -5.04 -26.53
CA LEU A 161 -49.39 -5.24 -25.09
C LEU A 161 -48.58 -6.47 -24.68
N ILE A 162 -47.42 -6.25 -24.06
CA ILE A 162 -46.72 -7.34 -23.37
C ILE A 162 -47.56 -7.83 -22.20
N THR A 163 -47.85 -9.12 -22.16
CA THR A 163 -48.61 -9.73 -21.06
C THR A 163 -47.67 -10.14 -19.92
N ALA A 164 -48.23 -10.34 -18.73
CA ALA A 164 -47.46 -10.91 -17.62
C ALA A 164 -46.96 -12.34 -17.92
N GLN A 165 -47.66 -13.07 -18.80
CA GLN A 165 -47.24 -14.41 -19.24
C GLN A 165 -46.04 -14.33 -20.19
N ASP A 166 -46.03 -13.39 -21.13
CA ASP A 166 -44.88 -13.18 -22.03
C ASP A 166 -43.61 -12.85 -21.23
N LEU A 167 -43.74 -12.02 -20.20
CA LEU A 167 -42.65 -11.73 -19.26
C LEU A 167 -42.23 -12.98 -18.50
N ALA A 168 -43.18 -13.76 -17.96
CA ALA A 168 -42.86 -15.00 -17.25
C ALA A 168 -42.10 -16.01 -18.12
N ASP A 169 -42.55 -16.18 -19.37
CA ASP A 169 -41.95 -17.11 -20.33
C ASP A 169 -40.55 -16.63 -20.73
N PHE A 170 -40.37 -15.34 -21.00
CA PHE A 170 -39.08 -14.78 -21.34
C PHE A 170 -38.10 -14.87 -20.17
N THR A 171 -38.47 -14.36 -19.00
CA THR A 171 -37.54 -14.29 -17.87
C THR A 171 -37.20 -15.67 -17.34
N GLY A 172 -38.14 -16.63 -17.38
CA GLY A 172 -37.91 -18.04 -17.07
C GLY A 172 -36.99 -18.73 -18.08
N THR A 173 -37.20 -18.50 -19.38
CA THR A 173 -36.32 -19.08 -20.43
C THR A 173 -34.92 -18.47 -20.40
N SER A 174 -34.79 -17.21 -19.99
CA SER A 174 -33.54 -16.48 -19.91
C SER A 174 -32.92 -16.46 -18.50
N GLU A 175 -33.41 -17.24 -17.55
CA GLU A 175 -32.92 -17.22 -16.16
C GLU A 175 -31.42 -17.52 -16.09
N TRP A 176 -30.95 -18.47 -16.91
CA TRP A 176 -29.56 -18.90 -16.97
C TRP A 176 -28.57 -17.79 -17.38
N THR A 177 -29.03 -16.73 -18.07
CA THR A 177 -28.17 -15.59 -18.44
C THR A 177 -27.95 -14.62 -17.26
N ARG A 178 -28.75 -14.76 -16.19
CA ARG A 178 -28.75 -13.87 -15.02
C ARG A 178 -28.44 -14.64 -13.72
N PRO A 179 -27.28 -15.33 -13.59
CA PRO A 179 -26.99 -16.25 -12.48
C PRO A 179 -26.93 -15.59 -11.08
N TYR A 180 -26.93 -14.26 -11.00
CA TYR A 180 -26.88 -13.52 -9.74
C TYR A 180 -28.15 -12.72 -9.44
N VAL A 181 -29.14 -12.76 -10.34
CA VAL A 181 -30.45 -12.12 -10.17
C VAL A 181 -31.41 -13.17 -9.64
N GLU A 182 -32.05 -12.88 -8.51
CA GLU A 182 -33.01 -13.80 -7.89
C GLU A 182 -34.46 -13.50 -8.25
N ASN A 183 -34.75 -12.23 -8.51
CA ASN A 183 -36.11 -11.81 -8.82
C ASN A 183 -36.08 -10.62 -9.75
N ILE A 184 -36.91 -10.67 -10.77
CA ILE A 184 -37.30 -9.53 -11.59
C ILE A 184 -38.73 -9.16 -11.28
N GLU A 185 -38.93 -7.88 -11.01
CA GLU A 185 -40.23 -7.24 -10.84
C GLU A 185 -40.38 -6.15 -11.89
N TYR A 186 -41.58 -5.98 -12.44
CA TYR A 186 -41.89 -4.87 -13.32
C TYR A 186 -43.15 -4.17 -12.82
N GLY A 187 -43.02 -2.87 -12.54
CA GLY A 187 -44.13 -1.98 -12.23
C GLY A 187 -44.41 -1.04 -13.39
N GLU A 188 -45.69 -0.83 -13.70
CA GLU A 188 -46.09 0.13 -14.74
C GLU A 188 -46.28 1.52 -14.12
N ILE A 189 -45.84 2.58 -14.80
CA ILE A 189 -46.16 3.95 -14.38
C ILE A 189 -47.58 4.28 -14.84
N VAL A 190 -48.43 4.68 -13.90
CA VAL A 190 -49.85 4.98 -14.14
C VAL A 190 -50.15 6.35 -13.54
N THR A 191 -50.61 7.29 -14.36
CA THR A 191 -51.04 8.61 -13.86
C THR A 191 -52.42 8.53 -13.22
N ALA A 192 -52.79 9.55 -12.43
CA ALA A 192 -54.13 9.66 -11.86
C ALA A 192 -55.24 9.51 -12.92
N GLU A 193 -55.07 10.12 -14.10
CA GLU A 193 -56.01 10.06 -15.21
C GLU A 193 -56.13 8.65 -15.82
N GLN A 194 -55.02 7.89 -15.82
CA GLN A 194 -54.96 6.54 -16.39
C GLN A 194 -55.47 5.46 -15.43
N ARG A 195 -55.63 5.78 -14.13
CA ARG A 195 -55.90 4.81 -13.07
C ARG A 195 -57.14 3.95 -13.36
N GLU A 196 -58.27 4.56 -13.72
CA GLU A 196 -59.52 3.83 -13.94
C GLU A 196 -59.40 2.84 -15.11
N ALA A 197 -58.87 3.30 -16.24
CA ALA A 197 -58.62 2.45 -17.41
C ALA A 197 -57.62 1.32 -17.10
N TYR A 198 -56.60 1.62 -16.30
CA TYR A 198 -55.62 0.64 -15.85
C TYR A 198 -56.25 -0.46 -14.98
N GLU A 199 -56.97 -0.07 -13.93
CA GLU A 199 -57.62 -1.00 -13.00
C GLU A 199 -58.66 -1.88 -13.71
N TYR A 200 -59.38 -1.32 -14.69
CA TYR A 200 -60.26 -2.06 -15.58
C TYR A 200 -59.51 -3.09 -16.43
N ARG A 201 -58.40 -2.70 -17.06
CA ARG A 201 -57.56 -3.59 -17.90
C ARG A 201 -57.02 -4.78 -17.12
N ILE A 202 -56.52 -4.55 -15.89
CA ILE A 202 -55.92 -5.62 -15.08
C ILE A 202 -56.94 -6.36 -14.21
N GLY A 203 -58.21 -5.92 -14.19
CA GLY A 203 -59.28 -6.55 -13.41
C GLY A 203 -59.12 -6.44 -11.90
N ARG A 204 -58.35 -5.46 -11.40
CA ARG A 204 -58.13 -5.22 -9.96
C ARG A 204 -57.75 -3.77 -9.68
N ARG A 205 -58.04 -3.32 -8.45
CA ARG A 205 -57.63 -2.00 -7.98
C ARG A 205 -56.13 -1.95 -7.72
N ILE A 206 -55.55 -0.75 -7.73
CA ILE A 206 -54.21 -0.50 -7.19
C ILE A 206 -54.33 -0.42 -5.66
N PHE A 207 -53.49 -1.16 -4.94
CA PHE A 207 -53.52 -1.22 -3.47
C PHE A 207 -52.14 -1.01 -2.85
N ASP A 208 -52.11 -0.67 -1.56
CA ASP A 208 -50.88 -0.57 -0.77
C ASP A 208 -50.42 -1.93 -0.23
N THR A 209 -49.35 -1.95 0.58
CA THR A 209 -48.84 -3.18 1.20
C THR A 209 -49.81 -3.86 2.17
N ASP A 210 -50.81 -3.14 2.68
CA ASP A 210 -51.83 -3.67 3.58
C ASP A 210 -53.03 -4.26 2.82
N GLY A 211 -53.02 -4.20 1.49
CA GLY A 211 -54.15 -4.60 0.64
C GLY A 211 -55.26 -3.56 0.58
N LYS A 212 -55.06 -2.35 1.13
CA LYS A 212 -56.05 -1.27 1.06
C LYS A 212 -55.91 -0.54 -0.27
N PRO A 213 -57.00 -0.01 -0.84
CA PRO A 213 -56.92 0.81 -2.05
C PRO A 213 -55.89 1.93 -1.89
N SER A 214 -55.01 2.08 -2.89
CA SER A 214 -53.98 3.10 -2.83
C SER A 214 -54.62 4.50 -2.82
N PRO A 215 -54.14 5.42 -1.98
CA PRO A 215 -54.67 6.78 -1.89
C PRO A 215 -54.64 7.51 -3.24
N GLU A 216 -55.38 8.62 -3.34
CA GLU A 216 -55.21 9.52 -4.49
C GLU A 216 -53.79 10.09 -4.55
N ALA A 217 -53.18 10.01 -5.72
CA ALA A 217 -51.81 10.42 -6.00
C ALA A 217 -51.67 10.73 -7.51
N ASP A 218 -50.77 11.63 -7.86
CA ASP A 218 -50.54 12.01 -9.26
C ASP A 218 -50.04 10.84 -10.11
N VAL A 219 -49.23 9.96 -9.50
CA VAL A 219 -48.57 8.83 -10.16
C VAL A 219 -48.51 7.62 -9.24
N TYR A 220 -48.76 6.46 -9.83
CA TYR A 220 -48.68 5.14 -9.21
C TYR A 220 -47.65 4.27 -9.92
N CYS A 221 -47.13 3.27 -9.21
CA CYS A 221 -46.32 2.22 -9.79
C CYS A 221 -46.83 0.83 -9.36
N PRO A 222 -48.03 0.40 -9.81
CA PRO A 222 -48.52 -0.96 -9.55
C PRO A 222 -47.59 -2.01 -10.14
N ILE A 223 -47.21 -3.00 -9.34
CA ILE A 223 -46.45 -4.17 -9.79
C ILE A 223 -47.31 -4.96 -10.77
N PHE A 224 -46.91 -4.99 -12.03
CA PHE A 224 -47.59 -5.73 -13.10
C PHE A 224 -47.09 -7.17 -13.19
N PHE A 225 -45.80 -7.40 -12.95
CA PHE A 225 -45.15 -8.70 -13.07
C PHE A 225 -44.08 -8.89 -11.98
N SER A 226 -43.90 -10.13 -11.52
CA SER A 226 -42.83 -10.56 -10.61
C SER A 226 -42.52 -12.05 -10.85
N GLU A 227 -41.24 -12.43 -10.89
CA GLU A 227 -40.85 -13.85 -10.93
C GLU A 227 -41.23 -14.56 -9.61
N ASP A 228 -41.09 -13.85 -8.49
CA ASP A 228 -41.52 -14.28 -7.18
C ASP A 228 -43.04 -14.25 -7.08
N ARG A 229 -43.65 -15.44 -7.12
CA ARG A 229 -45.11 -15.64 -7.03
C ARG A 229 -45.72 -15.24 -5.69
N SER A 230 -44.91 -15.01 -4.66
CA SER A 230 -45.41 -14.47 -3.38
C SER A 230 -45.73 -12.97 -3.46
N VAL A 231 -45.17 -12.27 -4.45
CA VAL A 231 -45.46 -10.85 -4.70
C VAL A 231 -46.82 -10.73 -5.36
N THR A 232 -47.73 -9.99 -4.71
CA THR A 232 -49.07 -9.77 -5.25
C THR A 232 -49.05 -8.66 -6.30
N THR A 233 -49.49 -8.95 -7.53
CA THR A 233 -49.60 -7.94 -8.59
C THR A 233 -50.66 -6.88 -8.23
N GLY A 234 -50.48 -5.63 -8.66
CA GLY A 234 -51.33 -4.49 -8.32
C GLY A 234 -50.94 -3.76 -7.03
N VAL A 235 -49.99 -4.29 -6.24
CA VAL A 235 -49.37 -3.54 -5.14
C VAL A 235 -48.63 -2.33 -5.70
N ASN A 236 -48.90 -1.15 -5.19
CA ASN A 236 -48.20 0.08 -5.56
C ASN A 236 -46.78 0.06 -4.97
N ALA A 237 -45.76 -0.13 -5.80
CA ALA A 237 -44.35 -0.14 -5.39
C ALA A 237 -43.92 1.15 -4.67
N PHE A 238 -44.56 2.28 -4.97
CA PHE A 238 -44.32 3.55 -4.27
C PHE A 238 -44.83 3.56 -2.82
N SER A 239 -45.66 2.59 -2.42
CA SER A 239 -46.12 2.41 -1.03
C SER A 239 -45.28 1.41 -0.24
N VAL A 240 -44.42 0.62 -0.90
CA VAL A 240 -43.61 -0.41 -0.25
C VAL A 240 -42.40 0.25 0.42
N PRO A 241 -42.25 0.24 1.76
CA PRO A 241 -41.20 1.01 2.45
C PRO A 241 -39.77 0.66 1.98
N GLN A 242 -39.52 -0.62 1.67
CA GLN A 242 -38.21 -1.10 1.25
C GLN A 242 -37.89 -0.78 -0.22
N ALA A 243 -38.90 -0.63 -1.07
CA ALA A 243 -38.73 -0.45 -2.52
C ALA A 243 -39.01 0.99 -2.98
N THR A 244 -39.87 1.73 -2.28
CA THR A 244 -40.34 3.08 -2.67
C THR A 244 -39.21 4.03 -3.01
N VAL A 245 -38.11 3.99 -2.24
CA VAL A 245 -36.96 4.87 -2.44
C VAL A 245 -36.31 4.63 -3.82
N ILE A 246 -36.04 3.38 -4.18
CA ILE A 246 -35.35 3.09 -5.45
C ILE A 246 -36.28 3.29 -6.65
N TYR A 247 -37.55 2.93 -6.53
CA TYR A 247 -38.53 3.13 -7.59
C TYR A 247 -38.75 4.63 -7.84
N ARG A 248 -38.88 5.45 -6.80
CA ARG A 248 -39.03 6.91 -6.96
C ARG A 248 -37.77 7.57 -7.50
N LEU A 249 -36.58 7.16 -7.05
CA LEU A 249 -35.33 7.69 -7.59
C LEU A 249 -35.20 7.37 -9.09
N ALA A 250 -35.50 6.12 -9.49
CA ALA A 250 -35.49 5.73 -10.89
C ALA A 250 -36.50 6.51 -11.73
N TYR A 251 -37.72 6.70 -11.22
CA TYR A 251 -38.75 7.51 -11.87
C TYR A 251 -38.35 8.98 -12.05
N LEU A 252 -37.90 9.63 -10.97
CA LEU A 252 -37.69 11.08 -10.93
C LEU A 252 -36.39 11.52 -11.62
N HIS A 253 -35.33 10.73 -11.47
CA HIS A 253 -34.02 11.07 -12.05
C HIS A 253 -33.78 10.40 -13.38
N GLY A 254 -34.59 9.38 -13.71
CA GLY A 254 -34.44 8.68 -14.96
C GLY A 254 -33.17 7.83 -15.07
N GLU A 255 -32.60 7.47 -13.92
CA GLU A 255 -31.34 6.73 -13.81
C GLU A 255 -31.51 5.51 -12.90
N GLU A 256 -30.61 4.54 -13.04
CA GLU A 256 -30.61 3.34 -12.22
C GLU A 256 -30.41 3.67 -10.73
N ALA A 257 -31.27 3.11 -9.87
CA ALA A 257 -31.23 3.37 -8.43
C ALA A 257 -31.02 2.06 -7.63
N MET A 258 -30.02 2.08 -6.75
CA MET A 258 -29.64 0.92 -5.94
C MET A 258 -30.13 1.05 -4.49
N SER A 259 -30.67 -0.04 -3.94
CA SER A 259 -31.09 -0.11 -2.54
C SER A 259 -29.88 -0.14 -1.60
N GLY A 260 -30.12 0.04 -0.31
CA GLY A 260 -29.13 -0.39 0.69
C GLY A 260 -29.08 -1.93 0.74
N PRO A 261 -28.05 -2.51 1.37
CA PRO A 261 -28.00 -3.96 1.56
C PRO A 261 -29.10 -4.41 2.51
N PHE A 262 -29.71 -5.56 2.20
CA PHE A 262 -30.63 -6.28 3.07
C PHE A 262 -30.26 -7.77 3.07
N PRO A 263 -30.56 -8.52 4.15
CA PRO A 263 -30.15 -9.92 4.24
C PRO A 263 -30.81 -10.78 3.16
N ASP A 264 -30.07 -11.76 2.64
CA ASP A 264 -30.65 -12.82 1.81
C ASP A 264 -31.70 -13.59 2.60
N ILE A 265 -32.76 -14.06 1.94
CA ILE A 265 -33.82 -14.92 2.52
C ILE A 265 -33.21 -16.15 3.19
N ALA A 266 -32.16 -16.72 2.59
CA ALA A 266 -31.43 -17.86 3.14
C ALA A 266 -30.41 -17.47 4.24
N ASN A 267 -30.34 -16.19 4.64
CA ASN A 267 -29.34 -15.61 5.54
C ASN A 267 -27.88 -15.89 5.13
N ASN A 268 -27.63 -16.10 3.84
CA ASN A 268 -26.30 -16.44 3.31
C ASN A 268 -25.53 -15.22 2.77
N GLY A 269 -25.71 -14.07 3.43
CA GLY A 269 -25.12 -12.80 3.03
C GLY A 269 -26.17 -11.72 2.79
N TYR A 270 -25.84 -10.79 1.89
CA TYR A 270 -26.63 -9.61 1.57
C TYR A 270 -27.04 -9.60 0.10
N GLN A 271 -28.22 -9.02 -0.12
CA GLN A 271 -28.85 -8.71 -1.38
C GLN A 271 -28.98 -7.20 -1.57
N VAL A 272 -29.16 -6.79 -2.81
CA VAL A 272 -29.48 -5.42 -3.23
C VAL A 272 -30.52 -5.47 -4.34
N SER A 273 -31.38 -4.46 -4.41
CA SER A 273 -32.29 -4.26 -5.53
C SER A 273 -31.82 -3.08 -6.35
N ILE A 274 -31.83 -3.23 -7.68
CA ILE A 274 -31.53 -2.17 -8.63
C ILE A 274 -32.79 -1.91 -9.46
N ALA A 275 -33.28 -0.68 -9.44
CA ALA A 275 -34.43 -0.23 -10.22
C ALA A 275 -33.95 0.49 -11.49
N TYR A 276 -34.54 0.14 -12.63
CA TYR A 276 -34.27 0.66 -13.96
C TYR A 276 -35.55 1.30 -14.52
N PRO A 277 -35.51 2.58 -14.94
CA PRO A 277 -36.63 3.17 -15.65
C PRO A 277 -36.74 2.58 -17.06
N VAL A 278 -37.98 2.43 -17.54
CA VAL A 278 -38.30 1.94 -18.88
C VAL A 278 -38.97 3.08 -19.66
N TYR A 279 -38.39 3.45 -20.80
CA TYR A 279 -38.89 4.55 -21.64
C TYR A 279 -39.51 4.05 -22.95
N LYS A 280 -40.42 4.86 -23.51
CA LYS A 280 -41.03 4.61 -24.82
C LYS A 280 -40.05 4.72 -25.98
N ASP A 281 -39.15 5.71 -25.90
CA ASP A 281 -38.26 6.13 -26.98
C ASP A 281 -36.78 5.94 -26.57
N GLU A 282 -36.42 4.74 -26.13
CA GLU A 282 -35.00 4.39 -26.09
C GLU A 282 -34.51 4.21 -27.53
N ASP A 283 -34.08 5.31 -28.17
CA ASP A 283 -33.09 5.19 -29.23
C ASP A 283 -31.83 4.58 -28.59
N PRO A 284 -31.44 3.34 -28.95
CA PRO A 284 -30.34 2.63 -28.29
C PRO A 284 -28.99 3.35 -28.41
N GLY A 285 -28.87 4.36 -29.28
CA GLY A 285 -27.66 5.15 -29.50
C GLY A 285 -27.65 6.55 -28.88
N SER A 286 -28.73 7.02 -28.25
CA SER A 286 -28.85 8.41 -27.79
C SER A 286 -28.21 8.62 -26.40
N GLN A 287 -27.00 9.19 -26.39
CA GLN A 287 -26.30 9.62 -25.15
C GLN A 287 -26.83 10.94 -24.56
N THR A 288 -27.82 11.57 -25.18
CA THR A 288 -28.40 12.82 -24.67
C THR A 288 -29.45 12.52 -23.60
N SER A 289 -29.31 13.19 -22.46
CA SER A 289 -30.30 13.31 -21.38
C SER A 289 -31.53 14.10 -21.86
N ASP A 290 -32.20 13.56 -22.88
CA ASP A 290 -33.33 14.23 -23.51
C ASP A 290 -34.49 14.27 -22.50
N THR A 291 -34.89 15.50 -22.15
CA THR A 291 -35.76 15.80 -21.00
C THR A 291 -37.24 15.47 -21.27
N ASN A 292 -37.55 14.94 -22.47
CA ASN A 292 -38.90 14.61 -22.92
C ASN A 292 -39.23 13.11 -22.94
N LYS A 293 -38.35 12.24 -22.42
CA LYS A 293 -38.63 10.79 -22.37
C LYS A 293 -39.70 10.48 -21.32
N THR A 294 -40.85 9.95 -21.76
CA THR A 294 -41.93 9.51 -20.86
C THR A 294 -41.58 8.14 -20.28
N CYS A 295 -41.50 8.04 -18.95
CA CYS A 295 -41.28 6.77 -18.24
C CYS A 295 -42.57 5.95 -18.20
N TYR A 296 -42.54 4.74 -18.75
CA TYR A 296 -43.68 3.81 -18.85
C TYR A 296 -43.72 2.78 -17.73
N GLY A 297 -42.59 2.55 -17.07
CA GLY A 297 -42.48 1.54 -16.05
C GLY A 297 -41.12 1.53 -15.39
N ILE A 298 -40.99 0.71 -14.38
CA ILE A 298 -39.76 0.48 -13.64
C ILE A 298 -39.56 -1.02 -13.52
N LEU A 299 -38.42 -1.50 -14.01
CA LEU A 299 -37.95 -2.84 -13.76
C LEU A 299 -37.10 -2.83 -12.48
N SER A 300 -37.33 -3.74 -11.55
CA SER A 300 -36.48 -3.93 -10.37
C SER A 300 -35.87 -5.33 -10.42
N ALA A 301 -34.55 -5.41 -10.29
CA ALA A 301 -33.83 -6.67 -10.20
C ALA A 301 -33.21 -6.83 -8.81
N ARG A 302 -33.57 -7.90 -8.11
CA ARG A 302 -32.99 -8.31 -6.82
C ARG A 302 -31.77 -9.18 -7.08
N MET A 303 -30.62 -8.83 -6.52
CA MET A 303 -29.34 -9.49 -6.78
C MET A 303 -28.61 -9.90 -5.50
N LYS A 304 -27.97 -11.07 -5.53
CA LYS A 304 -27.06 -11.54 -4.47
C LYS A 304 -25.70 -10.87 -4.57
N ILE A 305 -25.58 -9.64 -4.08
CA ILE A 305 -24.32 -8.89 -4.14
C ILE A 305 -23.16 -9.62 -3.44
N THR A 306 -23.43 -10.31 -2.32
CA THR A 306 -22.41 -11.13 -1.65
C THR A 306 -21.87 -12.23 -2.56
N THR A 307 -22.73 -12.87 -3.36
CA THR A 307 -22.33 -13.94 -4.30
C THR A 307 -21.53 -13.39 -5.48
N ILE A 308 -21.93 -12.24 -6.02
CA ILE A 308 -21.18 -11.56 -7.10
C ILE A 308 -19.75 -11.28 -6.65
N ILE A 309 -19.60 -10.72 -5.44
CA ILE A 309 -18.29 -10.34 -4.89
C ILE A 309 -17.49 -11.57 -4.48
N SER A 310 -18.11 -12.56 -3.83
CA SER A 310 -17.43 -13.78 -3.37
C SER A 310 -16.84 -14.57 -4.53
N TYR A 311 -17.58 -14.69 -5.63
CA TYR A 311 -17.12 -15.40 -6.83
C TYR A 311 -15.86 -14.75 -7.41
N TYR A 312 -15.83 -13.42 -7.51
CA TYR A 312 -14.65 -12.68 -7.96
C TYR A 312 -13.47 -12.82 -6.99
N LEU A 313 -13.70 -12.66 -5.68
CA LEU A 313 -12.64 -12.65 -4.68
C LEU A 313 -12.04 -14.03 -4.42
N LYS A 314 -12.76 -15.11 -4.72
CA LYS A 314 -12.25 -16.48 -4.60
C LYS A 314 -10.91 -16.65 -5.34
N ASP A 315 -10.82 -16.09 -6.55
CA ASP A 315 -9.62 -16.18 -7.39
C ASP A 315 -8.63 -15.04 -7.12
N ALA A 316 -9.14 -13.84 -6.78
CA ALA A 316 -8.30 -12.66 -6.57
C ALA A 316 -7.57 -12.65 -5.20
N ASN A 317 -8.08 -13.40 -4.22
CA ASN A 317 -7.53 -13.52 -2.87
C ASN A 317 -7.31 -14.99 -2.48
N PRO A 318 -6.44 -15.71 -3.21
CA PRO A 318 -6.18 -17.11 -2.88
C PRO A 318 -5.57 -17.18 -1.48
N ALA A 319 -6.03 -18.16 -0.70
CA ALA A 319 -5.67 -18.39 0.71
C ALA A 319 -6.11 -17.33 1.74
N SER A 320 -7.07 -16.45 1.41
CA SER A 320 -7.68 -15.50 2.36
C SER A 320 -6.68 -14.62 3.13
N GLN A 321 -5.55 -14.30 2.49
CA GLN A 321 -4.44 -13.52 3.05
C GLN A 321 -4.79 -12.04 3.33
N VAL A 322 -5.83 -11.52 2.70
CA VAL A 322 -6.36 -10.17 2.92
C VAL A 322 -7.81 -10.29 3.37
N ILE A 323 -8.15 -9.57 4.42
CA ILE A 323 -9.52 -9.39 4.86
C ILE A 323 -10.06 -8.16 4.14
N ALA A 324 -11.08 -8.35 3.31
CA ALA A 324 -11.80 -7.29 2.63
C ALA A 324 -13.22 -7.18 3.19
N ARG A 325 -13.61 -5.96 3.57
CA ARG A 325 -14.99 -5.63 3.96
C ARG A 325 -15.51 -4.50 3.09
N LEU A 326 -16.65 -4.71 2.46
CA LEU A 326 -17.35 -3.70 1.69
C LEU A 326 -18.53 -3.17 2.50
N TYR A 327 -18.64 -1.84 2.60
CA TYR A 327 -19.69 -1.16 3.33
C TYR A 327 -20.50 -0.22 2.43
N ASP A 328 -21.80 -0.13 2.67
CA ASP A 328 -22.61 1.05 2.30
C ASP A 328 -22.40 2.12 3.39
N VAL A 329 -21.83 3.25 3.00
CA VAL A 329 -21.54 4.43 3.84
C VAL A 329 -22.37 5.64 3.42
N THR A 330 -23.51 5.39 2.76
CA THR A 330 -24.45 6.45 2.36
C THR A 330 -24.91 7.23 3.59
N ASP A 331 -25.34 6.52 4.64
CA ASP A 331 -25.54 7.07 5.97
C ASP A 331 -24.18 7.23 6.68
N ARG A 332 -23.82 8.46 7.04
CA ARG A 332 -22.55 8.79 7.70
C ARG A 332 -22.44 8.19 9.10
N ASN A 333 -23.57 7.91 9.75
CA ASN A 333 -23.62 7.45 11.14
C ASN A 333 -23.82 5.93 11.24
N ALA A 334 -24.20 5.26 10.15
CA ALA A 334 -24.53 3.84 10.14
C ALA A 334 -23.98 3.14 8.89
N ALA A 335 -22.69 2.80 8.92
CA ALA A 335 -22.07 1.99 7.87
C ALA A 335 -22.66 0.56 7.88
N LYS A 336 -23.27 0.14 6.77
CA LYS A 336 -23.91 -1.18 6.64
C LYS A 336 -23.00 -2.13 5.89
N LEU A 337 -22.77 -3.32 6.43
CA LEU A 337 -21.94 -4.33 5.78
C LEU A 337 -22.66 -4.89 4.55
N ILE A 338 -21.92 -5.05 3.44
CA ILE A 338 -22.38 -5.69 2.20
C ILE A 338 -21.69 -7.04 2.01
N TYR A 339 -20.39 -7.08 2.31
CA TYR A 339 -19.56 -8.25 2.07
C TYR A 339 -18.40 -8.29 3.04
N GLU A 340 -18.06 -9.50 3.47
CA GLU A 340 -16.85 -9.83 4.20
C GLU A 340 -16.27 -11.15 3.69
N THR A 341 -14.94 -11.27 3.68
CA THR A 341 -14.24 -12.52 3.35
C THR A 341 -14.41 -13.57 4.48
N GLN A 342 -14.79 -14.82 4.16
CA GLN A 342 -15.02 -15.92 5.14
C GLN A 342 -13.70 -16.62 5.63
N PRO A 343 -13.63 -17.34 6.78
CA PRO A 343 -13.89 -17.00 8.21
C PRO A 343 -12.65 -17.23 9.15
N PRO A 344 -12.76 -17.09 10.49
CA PRO A 344 -13.19 -15.91 11.25
C PRO A 344 -11.96 -15.05 11.60
N TYR A 345 -12.08 -13.73 11.48
CA TYR A 345 -11.09 -12.81 12.02
C TYR A 345 -11.74 -12.02 13.14
N SER A 346 -11.07 -11.96 14.30
CA SER A 346 -11.64 -11.38 15.52
C SER A 346 -12.33 -10.04 15.25
N ASP A 347 -13.48 -9.82 15.88
CA ASP A 347 -14.24 -8.56 15.92
C ASP A 347 -13.50 -7.39 16.60
N THR A 348 -12.20 -7.56 16.90
CA THR A 348 -11.41 -6.43 17.33
C THR A 348 -11.44 -5.39 16.22
N PRO A 349 -11.70 -4.11 16.54
CA PRO A 349 -11.59 -3.01 15.59
C PRO A 349 -10.11 -2.80 15.26
N GLU A 350 -9.51 -3.77 14.56
CA GLU A 350 -8.19 -3.63 14.00
C GLU A 350 -8.29 -2.62 12.86
N LYS A 351 -7.51 -1.57 13.01
CA LYS A 351 -7.32 -0.51 12.03
C LYS A 351 -7.09 -1.12 10.63
N TYR A 352 -7.85 -0.65 9.65
CA TYR A 352 -7.63 -1.02 8.25
C TYR A 352 -6.34 -0.37 7.73
N ASP A 353 -5.59 -1.13 6.93
CA ASP A 353 -4.39 -0.65 6.25
C ASP A 353 -4.74 0.15 4.98
N TYR A 354 -5.91 -0.12 4.40
CA TYR A 354 -6.46 0.58 3.24
C TYR A 354 -7.96 0.81 3.41
N SER A 355 -8.40 2.00 3.01
CA SER A 355 -9.81 2.40 2.89
C SER A 355 -9.96 3.20 1.60
N GLY A 356 -10.90 2.82 0.74
CA GLY A 356 -11.12 3.48 -0.54
C GLY A 356 -12.58 3.45 -0.98
N ALA A 357 -13.01 4.52 -1.65
CA ALA A 357 -14.35 4.59 -2.21
C ALA A 357 -14.53 3.57 -3.35
N VAL A 358 -15.72 3.00 -3.45
CA VAL A 358 -16.15 2.14 -4.56
C VAL A 358 -17.48 2.68 -5.10
N HIS A 359 -17.51 3.03 -6.39
CA HIS A 359 -18.69 3.60 -7.01
C HIS A 359 -19.54 2.52 -7.68
N LEU A 360 -20.46 1.92 -6.92
CA LEU A 360 -21.37 0.88 -7.44
C LEU A 360 -22.65 1.46 -8.07
N ASN A 361 -23.11 2.62 -7.59
CA ASN A 361 -24.30 3.32 -8.07
C ASN A 361 -24.18 4.82 -7.75
N ARG A 362 -24.90 5.69 -8.46
CA ARG A 362 -24.86 7.15 -8.26
C ARG A 362 -25.44 7.60 -6.91
N PHE A 363 -26.53 6.98 -6.45
CA PHE A 363 -27.26 7.41 -5.25
C PHE A 363 -26.71 6.81 -3.95
N ARG A 364 -25.70 5.95 -4.03
CA ARG A 364 -25.11 5.23 -2.91
C ARG A 364 -23.61 5.45 -2.85
N ARG A 365 -23.07 5.54 -1.63
CA ARG A 365 -21.62 5.63 -1.40
C ARG A 365 -21.14 4.35 -0.77
N HIS A 366 -20.15 3.71 -1.37
CA HIS A 366 -19.56 2.49 -0.84
C HIS A 366 -18.09 2.68 -0.52
N GLU A 367 -17.62 1.93 0.47
CA GLU A 367 -16.23 1.95 0.90
C GLU A 367 -15.71 0.52 1.07
N LEU A 368 -14.60 0.22 0.39
CA LEU A 368 -13.86 -1.02 0.55
C LEU A 368 -12.73 -0.81 1.56
N ARG A 369 -12.75 -1.62 2.61
CA ARG A 369 -11.77 -1.59 3.68
C ARG A 369 -10.98 -2.89 3.68
N CYS A 370 -9.65 -2.77 3.67
CA CYS A 370 -8.74 -3.91 3.57
C CYS A 370 -7.67 -3.89 4.65
N ARG A 371 -7.28 -5.09 5.08
CA ARG A 371 -6.10 -5.35 5.90
C ARG A 371 -5.56 -6.74 5.62
N TYR A 372 -4.31 -6.99 5.98
CA TYR A 372 -3.83 -8.37 5.96
C TYR A 372 -4.48 -9.20 7.07
N ALA A 373 -4.74 -10.47 6.76
CA ALA A 373 -5.24 -11.47 7.70
C ALA A 373 -4.27 -11.72 8.86
N VAL A 374 -2.98 -11.75 8.55
CA VAL A 374 -1.89 -11.95 9.51
C VAL A 374 -1.07 -10.66 9.59
N LYS A 375 -0.68 -10.29 10.82
CA LYS A 375 0.22 -9.14 11.03
C LYS A 375 1.48 -9.32 10.21
N ILE A 376 1.80 -8.30 9.42
CA ILE A 376 2.98 -8.29 8.59
C ILE A 376 4.22 -8.21 9.48
N ASP A 377 4.93 -9.33 9.67
CA ASP A 377 6.25 -9.31 10.28
C ASP A 377 7.28 -8.86 9.23
N VAL A 378 7.58 -7.55 9.24
CA VAL A 378 8.67 -6.96 8.44
C VAL A 378 9.99 -6.98 9.22
N GLN A 379 9.94 -7.18 10.55
CA GLN A 379 11.11 -7.06 11.41
C GLN A 379 12.11 -8.18 11.12
N ARG A 380 11.65 -9.43 11.01
CA ARG A 380 12.51 -10.57 10.72
C ARG A 380 13.30 -10.39 9.42
N GLU A 381 12.61 -10.02 8.34
CA GLU A 381 13.25 -9.82 7.03
C GLU A 381 14.23 -8.64 7.07
N ALA A 382 13.86 -7.53 7.70
CA ALA A 382 14.75 -6.39 7.85
C ALA A 382 16.01 -6.72 8.68
N ILE A 383 15.89 -7.56 9.72
CA ILE A 383 17.05 -8.04 10.49
C ILE A 383 17.98 -8.89 9.63
N ILE A 384 17.44 -9.81 8.82
CA ILE A 384 18.23 -10.67 7.93
C ILE A 384 19.00 -9.81 6.93
N TRP A 385 18.35 -8.87 6.24
CA TRP A 385 19.05 -8.01 5.28
C TRP A 385 20.03 -7.05 5.93
N ALA A 386 19.70 -6.50 7.10
CA ALA A 386 20.62 -5.65 7.85
C ALA A 386 21.85 -6.42 8.34
N SER A 387 21.72 -7.70 8.70
CA SER A 387 22.85 -8.54 9.12
C SER A 387 23.76 -8.91 7.94
N VAL A 388 23.19 -9.18 6.76
CA VAL A 388 23.96 -9.42 5.52
C VAL A 388 24.78 -8.19 5.14
N VAL A 389 24.16 -7.00 5.10
CA VAL A 389 24.85 -5.74 4.80
C VAL A 389 25.89 -5.41 5.88
N GLY A 390 25.54 -5.60 7.15
CA GLY A 390 26.43 -5.40 8.28
C GLY A 390 27.68 -6.27 8.23
N GLY A 391 27.50 -7.56 7.96
CA GLY A 391 28.61 -8.50 7.79
C GLY A 391 29.55 -8.07 6.66
N ALA A 392 29.01 -7.67 5.51
CA ALA A 392 29.82 -7.18 4.40
C ALA A 392 30.63 -5.93 4.77
N VAL A 393 30.02 -4.95 5.46
CA VAL A 393 30.70 -3.73 5.93
C VAL A 393 31.82 -4.04 6.92
N ILE A 394 31.58 -4.98 7.85
CA ILE A 394 32.59 -5.42 8.82
C ILE A 394 33.74 -6.12 8.10
N CYS A 395 33.47 -7.02 7.16
CA CYS A 395 34.50 -7.70 6.37
C CYS A 395 35.37 -6.71 5.59
N VAL A 396 34.77 -5.72 4.92
CA VAL A 396 35.51 -4.67 4.19
C VAL A 396 36.33 -3.81 5.15
N SER A 397 35.78 -3.47 6.32
CA SER A 397 36.49 -2.69 7.34
C SER A 397 37.71 -3.45 7.88
N ILE A 398 37.56 -4.73 8.19
CA ILE A 398 38.66 -5.60 8.63
C ILE A 398 39.70 -5.71 7.51
N PHE A 399 39.28 -5.92 6.26
CA PHE A 399 40.19 -5.99 5.12
C PHE A 399 41.02 -4.72 4.96
N MET A 400 40.38 -3.54 4.97
CA MET A 400 41.09 -2.25 4.89
C MET A 400 42.08 -2.05 6.04
N LEU A 401 41.71 -2.45 7.26
CA LEU A 401 42.60 -2.35 8.43
C LEU A 401 43.82 -3.29 8.31
N LEU A 402 43.61 -4.51 7.82
CA LEU A 402 44.68 -5.48 7.58
C LEU A 402 45.61 -5.01 6.46
N SER A 403 45.07 -4.51 5.35
CA SER A 403 45.88 -3.96 4.25
C SER A 403 46.77 -2.80 4.72
N ASN A 404 46.20 -1.84 5.47
CA ASN A 404 46.99 -0.74 6.04
C ASN A 404 48.08 -1.23 7.01
N ARG A 405 47.81 -2.30 7.77
CA ARG A 405 48.81 -2.90 8.67
C ARG A 405 49.96 -3.51 7.88
N MET A 406 49.67 -4.22 6.79
CA MET A 406 50.68 -4.82 5.92
C MET A 406 51.56 -3.74 5.29
N ASP A 407 50.98 -2.63 4.84
CA ASP A 407 51.74 -1.51 4.26
C ASP A 407 52.68 -0.85 5.28
N VAL A 408 52.21 -0.64 6.51
CA VAL A 408 53.05 -0.08 7.58
C VAL A 408 54.15 -1.07 7.98
N ALA A 409 53.84 -2.37 8.05
CA ALA A 409 54.82 -3.40 8.36
C ALA A 409 55.93 -3.48 7.30
N ASN A 410 55.56 -3.41 6.01
CA ASN A 410 56.50 -3.39 4.90
C ASN A 410 57.43 -2.16 4.98
N LYS A 411 56.89 -0.96 5.22
CA LYS A 411 57.70 0.26 5.41
C LYS A 411 58.66 0.14 6.60
N ARG A 412 58.24 -0.49 7.70
CA ARG A 412 59.11 -0.72 8.87
C ARG A 412 60.24 -1.69 8.55
N LEU A 413 59.97 -2.74 7.78
CA LEU A 413 61.01 -3.67 7.33
C LEU A 413 62.07 -2.98 6.46
N ASP A 414 61.66 -2.09 5.55
CA ASP A 414 62.61 -1.34 4.72
C ASP A 414 63.49 -0.40 5.55
N VAL A 415 62.90 0.32 6.53
CA VAL A 415 63.68 1.16 7.46
C VAL A 415 64.63 0.33 8.31
N MET A 416 64.21 -0.85 8.78
CA MET A 416 65.07 -1.75 9.54
C MET A 416 66.24 -2.27 8.70
N LYS A 417 66.01 -2.62 7.43
CA LYS A 417 67.07 -3.01 6.49
C LYS A 417 68.08 -1.88 6.30
N GLN A 418 67.62 -0.66 6.03
CA GLN A 418 68.50 0.50 5.87
C GLN A 418 69.34 0.79 7.13
N ARG A 419 68.74 0.68 8.32
CA ARG A 419 69.47 0.84 9.58
C ARG A 419 70.51 -0.25 9.80
N LYS A 420 70.19 -1.51 9.46
CA LYS A 420 71.13 -2.63 9.57
C LYS A 420 72.32 -2.43 8.65
N GLU A 421 72.09 -2.05 7.39
CA GLU A 421 73.15 -1.71 6.43
C GLU A 421 74.01 -0.54 6.92
N GLY A 422 73.40 0.48 7.53
CA GLY A 422 74.13 1.61 8.13
C GLY A 422 75.03 1.19 9.29
N ILE A 423 74.53 0.32 10.18
CA ILE A 423 75.32 -0.22 11.30
C ILE A 423 76.45 -1.12 10.80
N GLU A 424 76.20 -1.98 9.81
CA GLU A 424 77.24 -2.82 9.21
C GLU A 424 78.36 -1.97 8.58
N LYS A 425 78.01 -0.89 7.86
CA LYS A 425 78.99 0.06 7.32
C LYS A 425 79.78 0.77 8.43
N ALA A 426 79.11 1.21 9.50
CA ALA A 426 79.75 1.85 10.63
C ALA A 426 80.69 0.89 11.39
N ASN A 427 80.27 -0.37 11.59
CA ASN A 427 81.10 -1.41 12.19
C ASN A 427 82.35 -1.71 11.34
N LEU A 428 82.20 -1.83 10.02
CA LEU A 428 83.32 -1.99 9.10
C LEU A 428 84.30 -0.81 9.18
N ALA A 429 83.79 0.42 9.18
CA ALA A 429 84.63 1.61 9.31
C ALA A 429 85.38 1.64 10.66
N LEU A 430 84.72 1.23 11.73
CA LEU A 430 85.31 1.16 13.08
C LEU A 430 86.36 0.04 13.17
N GLU A 431 86.14 -1.10 12.52
CA GLU A 431 87.12 -2.18 12.43
C GLU A 431 88.37 -1.76 11.63
N VAL A 432 88.19 -1.04 10.52
CA VAL A 432 89.31 -0.47 9.74
C VAL A 432 90.06 0.57 10.56
N ALA A 433 89.36 1.46 11.26
CA ALA A 433 89.98 2.46 12.14
C ALA A 433 90.76 1.81 13.30
N ASN A 434 90.23 0.74 13.89
CA ASN A 434 90.93 -0.03 14.92
C ASN A 434 92.19 -0.72 14.37
N LYS A 435 92.11 -1.38 13.20
CA LYS A 435 93.30 -1.96 12.55
C LYS A 435 94.35 -0.91 12.22
N ALA A 436 93.95 0.27 11.74
CA ALA A 436 94.87 1.37 11.47
C ALA A 436 95.53 1.89 12.75
N LYS A 437 94.76 2.00 13.85
CA LYS A 437 95.28 2.35 15.18
C LYS A 437 96.30 1.33 15.68
N ASP A 438 95.99 0.03 15.59
CA ASP A 438 96.88 -1.03 16.03
C ASP A 438 98.17 -1.07 15.19
N THR A 439 98.06 -0.84 13.88
CA THR A 439 99.22 -0.75 12.97
C THR A 439 100.09 0.46 13.30
N PHE A 440 99.48 1.64 13.52
CA PHE A 440 100.20 2.85 13.94
C PHE A 440 100.92 2.66 15.28
N MET A 441 100.25 2.06 16.28
CA MET A 441 100.87 1.72 17.57
C MET A 441 102.04 0.73 17.39
N GLY A 442 101.90 -0.25 16.50
CA GLY A 442 102.97 -1.19 16.15
C GLY A 442 104.17 -0.54 15.46
N THR A 443 103.94 0.32 14.46
CA THR A 443 105.01 1.05 13.75
C THR A 443 105.69 2.07 14.65
N MET A 444 104.95 2.83 15.46
CA MET A 444 105.54 3.74 16.46
C MET A 444 106.39 2.98 17.48
N SER A 445 105.96 1.80 17.92
CA SER A 445 106.76 0.93 18.80
C SER A 445 108.05 0.44 18.10
N HIS A 446 108.00 0.20 16.80
CA HIS A 446 109.15 -0.21 15.98
C HIS A 446 110.12 0.95 15.68
N GLU A 447 109.62 2.17 15.52
CA GLU A 447 110.41 3.40 15.29
C GLU A 447 111.06 3.93 16.57
N LEU A 448 110.44 3.73 17.74
CA LEU A 448 110.99 4.13 19.06
C LEU A 448 112.13 3.24 19.56
N ARG A 449 112.27 2.01 19.05
CA ARG A 449 113.37 1.10 19.46
C ARG A 449 114.69 1.39 18.75
N THR A 450 114.66 2.05 17.61
CA THR A 450 115.84 2.27 16.76
C THR A 450 116.73 3.45 17.21
N PRO A 451 116.25 4.57 17.79
CA PRO A 451 117.17 5.54 18.39
C PRO A 451 117.70 5.08 19.76
N MET A 452 117.07 4.10 20.40
CA MET A 452 117.41 3.66 21.76
C MET A 452 118.56 2.63 21.85
N ASN A 453 119.27 2.38 20.75
CA ASN A 453 120.57 1.69 20.73
C ASN A 453 121.75 2.63 20.36
N GLY A 454 121.49 3.94 20.16
CA GLY A 454 122.50 4.94 19.80
C GLY A 454 123.02 5.83 20.94
N ILE A 455 122.55 5.64 22.19
CA ILE A 455 122.84 6.55 23.33
C ILE A 455 123.51 5.85 24.54
N MET A 456 123.76 4.52 24.49
CA MET A 456 124.52 3.80 25.54
C MET A 456 125.92 3.33 25.09
N GLY A 457 126.56 4.03 24.15
CA GLY A 457 127.95 3.83 23.77
C GLY A 457 128.72 5.15 23.80
N GLY A 458 129.24 5.50 24.98
CA GLY A 458 130.03 6.70 25.25
C GLY A 458 130.48 6.75 26.69
#